data_AF-A0A660LGN8-F1
#
_entry.id   AF-A0A660LGN8-F1
#
_cell.length_a   1.000
_cell.length_b   1.000
_cell.length_c   1.000
_cell.angle_alpha   90.00
_cell.angle_beta   90.00
_cell.angle_gamma   90.00
#
_symmetry.space_group_name_H-M   'P 1'
#
loop_
_entity.id
_entity.type
_entity.pdbx_description
1 polymer ?
#
loop_
_entity_poly.entity_id
_entity_poly.type
_entity_poly.pdbx_seq_one_letter_code
_entity_poly.pdbx_strand_id
1 'polypeptide(L)'
;MRLALIFLTGLVLFIPDTARAQDEDRCGPSKQGEQCGEGNGRQTPGGGDTGNVSHKGWPKITGILWKVLDSRDHERTGTEDNDELLGHHGDDTLYGGPGKDVLWGDWEKDNPSNQTDVMRGEDGNDFIYPSHGKNNMYGGAGNDRIIAYYGHGLIDCGPGKKDYAQTRWQRDDYRVRNCERVRHFCAYGSKPNGDCKKPGESAFATLGRYDASQTDLLAFLAVW
;
A
#
# COMPACT_ATOMS: atom_id res chain seq x y z
N MET A 1 46.44 74.28 -7.91
CA MET A 1 45.04 73.82 -7.80
C MET A 1 44.99 72.38 -8.27
N ARG A 2 44.66 71.44 -7.38
CA ARG A 2 44.68 70.00 -7.65
C ARG A 2 43.39 69.58 -8.36
N LEU A 3 43.55 68.91 -9.50
CA LEU A 3 42.53 68.07 -10.12
C LEU A 3 42.78 66.64 -9.63
N ALA A 4 41.79 66.00 -9.02
CA ALA A 4 41.75 64.54 -8.90
C ALA A 4 40.28 64.09 -8.87
N LEU A 5 39.93 63.37 -9.93
CA LEU A 5 38.62 62.83 -10.29
C LEU A 5 38.33 61.63 -9.38
N ILE A 6 37.22 61.66 -8.62
CA ILE A 6 36.80 60.51 -7.78
C ILE A 6 35.87 59.65 -8.63
N PHE A 7 36.37 58.50 -9.08
CA PHE A 7 35.54 57.41 -9.59
C PHE A 7 34.93 56.66 -8.41
N LEU A 8 33.62 56.80 -8.21
CA LEU A 8 32.85 55.87 -7.36
C LEU A 8 32.40 54.70 -8.23
N THR A 9 33.14 53.60 -8.19
CA THR A 9 32.68 52.31 -8.71
C THR A 9 31.60 51.78 -7.79
N GLY A 10 30.35 51.81 -8.27
CA GLY A 10 29.22 51.15 -7.63
C GLY A 10 29.47 49.64 -7.60
N LEU A 11 29.75 49.11 -6.41
CA LEU A 11 29.78 47.69 -6.14
C LEU A 11 28.33 47.17 -6.19
N VAL A 12 27.94 46.60 -7.33
CA VAL A 12 26.72 45.80 -7.43
C VAL A 12 26.96 44.54 -6.61
N LEU A 13 26.48 44.53 -5.38
CA LEU A 13 26.33 43.30 -4.59
C LEU A 13 25.30 42.43 -5.30
N PHE A 14 25.78 41.51 -6.13
CA PHE A 14 25.03 40.32 -6.52
C PHE A 14 24.80 39.51 -5.25
N ILE A 15 23.65 39.74 -4.61
CA ILE A 15 23.08 38.77 -3.70
C ILE A 15 22.65 37.62 -4.61
N PRO A 16 23.21 36.41 -4.50
CA PRO A 16 22.60 35.27 -5.18
C PRO A 16 21.19 35.16 -4.61
N ASP A 17 20.20 35.32 -5.48
CA ASP A 17 18.81 35.05 -5.19
C ASP A 17 18.68 33.54 -4.93
N THR A 18 19.03 33.12 -3.71
CA THR A 18 18.75 31.78 -3.20
C THR A 18 17.27 31.70 -2.81
N ALA A 19 16.40 31.98 -3.79
CA ALA A 19 14.98 31.74 -3.74
C ALA A 19 14.61 30.75 -4.85
N ARG A 20 15.23 29.58 -4.81
CA ARG A 20 14.59 28.35 -5.30
C ARG A 20 14.77 27.33 -4.20
N ALA A 21 13.68 27.13 -3.45
CA ALA A 21 13.54 26.15 -2.40
C ALA A 21 14.17 24.82 -2.86
N GLN A 22 14.84 24.18 -1.92
CA GLN A 22 15.15 22.76 -2.03
C GLN A 22 13.80 22.04 -2.13
N ASP A 23 13.42 21.63 -3.34
CA ASP A 23 12.73 20.36 -3.51
C ASP A 23 13.69 19.34 -2.89
N GLU A 24 13.48 19.02 -1.62
CA GLU A 24 14.15 17.87 -1.02
C GLU A 24 13.71 16.67 -1.86
N ASP A 25 14.66 16.05 -2.56
CA ASP A 25 14.42 14.89 -3.41
C ASP A 25 13.82 13.76 -2.57
N ARG A 26 12.48 13.70 -2.50
CA ARG A 26 11.70 12.71 -1.72
C ARG A 26 12.01 11.29 -2.17
N CYS A 27 12.53 11.16 -3.39
CA CYS A 27 12.92 9.90 -3.97
C CYS A 27 14.26 9.37 -3.44
N GLY A 28 15.11 10.24 -2.88
CA GLY A 28 16.47 9.89 -2.51
C GLY A 28 17.31 9.44 -3.71
N PRO A 29 18.51 8.88 -3.47
CA PRO A 29 19.38 8.45 -4.55
C PRO A 29 18.74 7.32 -5.37
N SER A 30 18.60 7.53 -6.68
CA SER A 30 18.15 6.49 -7.62
C SER A 30 19.05 5.27 -7.54
N LYS A 31 18.46 4.10 -7.28
CA LYS A 31 19.15 2.81 -7.43
C LYS A 31 19.03 2.33 -8.87
N GLN A 32 19.88 1.38 -9.23
CA GLN A 32 19.77 0.69 -10.52
C GLN A 32 18.44 -0.06 -10.56
N GLY A 33 17.75 -0.05 -11.70
CA GLY A 33 16.54 -0.85 -11.90
C GLY A 33 15.27 -0.19 -11.38
N GLU A 34 15.34 1.02 -10.82
CA GLU A 34 14.18 1.76 -10.34
C GLU A 34 14.10 3.16 -10.95
N GLN A 35 12.88 3.67 -11.01
CA GLN A 35 12.55 5.04 -11.35
C GLN A 35 11.70 5.61 -10.23
N CYS A 36 12.02 6.81 -9.79
CA CYS A 36 11.23 7.54 -8.82
C CYS A 36 11.04 8.99 -9.28
N GLY A 37 9.85 9.53 -9.01
CA GLY A 37 9.60 10.96 -9.16
C GLY A 37 8.37 11.40 -8.38
N GLU A 38 8.18 12.71 -8.28
CA GLU A 38 7.01 13.31 -7.64
C GLU A 38 5.70 12.85 -8.26
N GLY A 39 4.75 12.47 -7.42
CA GLY A 39 3.38 12.11 -7.80
C GLY A 39 2.58 13.30 -8.33
N ASN A 40 2.96 14.53 -7.97
CA ASN A 40 2.39 15.80 -8.47
C ASN A 40 0.86 15.89 -8.33
N GLY A 41 0.27 15.21 -7.34
CA GLY A 41 -1.17 15.14 -7.14
C GLY A 41 -1.90 14.39 -8.26
N ARG A 42 -1.20 13.57 -9.04
CA ARG A 42 -1.79 12.80 -10.14
C ARG A 42 -2.88 11.88 -9.58
N GLN A 43 -3.94 11.73 -10.34
CA GLN A 43 -4.93 10.69 -10.09
C GLN A 43 -4.76 9.62 -11.15
N THR A 44 -4.33 8.42 -10.76
CA THR A 44 -4.10 7.32 -11.69
C THR A 44 -5.41 6.97 -12.40
N PRO A 45 -5.53 7.18 -13.73
CA PRO A 45 -6.77 6.93 -14.45
C PRO A 45 -7.18 5.46 -14.30
N GLY A 46 -8.43 5.21 -13.91
CA GLY A 46 -8.93 3.86 -13.62
C GLY A 46 -9.03 2.95 -14.83
N GLY A 47 -8.67 1.67 -14.65
CA GLY A 47 -9.15 0.59 -15.50
C GLY A 47 -10.68 0.57 -15.49
N GLY A 48 -11.30 0.88 -16.62
CA GLY A 48 -12.75 0.86 -16.81
C GLY A 48 -13.31 -0.57 -16.94
N ASP A 49 -14.37 -0.72 -17.74
CA ASP A 49 -15.08 -1.99 -18.05
C ASP A 49 -14.21 -3.04 -18.80
N THR A 50 -12.88 -2.92 -18.76
CA THR A 50 -11.91 -3.69 -19.54
C THR A 50 -11.27 -4.86 -18.77
N GLY A 51 -11.74 -5.18 -17.57
CA GLY A 51 -11.18 -6.28 -16.76
C GLY A 51 -9.85 -5.95 -16.06
N ASN A 52 -9.43 -4.69 -16.06
CA ASN A 52 -8.28 -4.20 -15.30
C ASN A 52 -8.67 -3.86 -13.86
N VAL A 53 -7.68 -3.77 -12.95
CA VAL A 53 -7.92 -3.33 -11.57
C VAL A 53 -8.60 -1.95 -11.57
N SER A 54 -9.73 -1.84 -10.86
CA SER A 54 -10.45 -0.57 -10.78
C SER A 54 -9.69 0.39 -9.87
N HIS A 55 -9.24 1.54 -10.40
CA HIS A 55 -8.64 2.61 -9.58
C HIS A 55 -9.69 3.52 -8.93
N LYS A 56 -10.96 3.08 -8.90
CA LYS A 56 -12.03 3.84 -8.24
C LYS A 56 -11.77 3.87 -6.73
N GLY A 57 -11.57 5.08 -6.21
CA GLY A 57 -11.30 5.32 -4.80
C GLY A 57 -9.81 5.36 -4.45
N TRP A 58 -8.92 5.22 -5.44
CA TRP A 58 -7.51 5.52 -5.24
C TRP A 58 -7.30 6.99 -4.91
N PRO A 59 -6.35 7.31 -4.02
CA PRO A 59 -6.02 8.68 -3.66
C PRO A 59 -5.33 9.39 -4.82
N LYS A 60 -5.18 10.71 -4.67
CA LYS A 60 -4.23 11.46 -5.49
C LYS A 60 -2.84 11.19 -4.93
N ILE A 61 -1.88 10.90 -5.80
CA ILE A 61 -0.51 10.63 -5.39
C ILE A 61 0.16 11.97 -5.11
N THR A 62 0.23 12.36 -3.84
CA THR A 62 0.84 13.62 -3.38
C THR A 62 2.29 13.45 -2.96
N GLY A 63 2.72 12.20 -2.74
CA GLY A 63 4.10 11.82 -2.45
C GLY A 63 4.83 11.42 -3.71
N ILE A 64 5.48 10.26 -3.70
CA ILE A 64 6.26 9.71 -4.79
C ILE A 64 5.49 8.69 -5.63
N LEU A 65 5.84 8.65 -6.91
CA LEU A 65 5.62 7.50 -7.78
C LEU A 65 6.96 6.77 -7.93
N TRP A 66 7.05 5.59 -7.33
CA TRP A 66 8.22 4.73 -7.43
C TRP A 66 7.89 3.47 -8.22
N LYS A 67 8.78 3.10 -9.14
CA LYS A 67 8.62 1.99 -10.06
C LYS A 67 9.89 1.20 -10.20
N VAL A 68 9.80 -0.12 -10.05
CA VAL A 68 10.84 -1.03 -10.51
C VAL A 68 10.68 -1.30 -12.00
N LEU A 69 11.83 -1.42 -12.67
CA LEU A 69 12.01 -1.53 -14.12
C LEU A 69 12.82 -2.78 -14.52
N ASP A 70 13.27 -3.58 -13.55
CA ASP A 70 13.91 -4.86 -13.79
C ASP A 70 13.32 -5.95 -12.86
N SER A 71 13.82 -7.18 -12.94
CA SER A 71 13.26 -8.33 -12.20
C SER A 71 14.08 -8.73 -10.98
N ARG A 72 14.86 -7.81 -10.42
CA ARG A 72 15.56 -8.03 -9.15
C ARG A 72 14.68 -7.59 -7.99
N ASP A 73 15.00 -8.10 -6.82
CA ASP A 73 14.38 -7.73 -5.55
C ASP A 73 14.68 -6.26 -5.22
N HIS A 74 13.65 -5.53 -4.82
CA HIS A 74 13.74 -4.16 -4.35
C HIS A 74 13.07 -3.98 -2.99
N GLU A 75 13.57 -2.98 -2.26
CA GLU A 75 12.97 -2.52 -1.02
C GLU A 75 12.74 -1.02 -1.10
N ARG A 76 11.49 -0.62 -0.79
CA ARG A 76 11.08 0.77 -0.79
C ARG A 76 10.16 1.09 0.38
N THR A 77 10.49 2.18 1.06
CA THR A 77 9.57 2.89 1.95
C THR A 77 9.08 4.15 1.24
N GLY A 78 7.79 4.41 1.35
CA GLY A 78 7.19 5.68 0.93
C GLY A 78 7.56 6.83 1.86
N THR A 79 6.75 7.86 1.79
CA THR A 79 6.84 9.15 2.45
C THR A 79 5.69 9.27 3.44
N GLU A 80 5.48 10.47 3.97
CA GLU A 80 4.32 10.84 4.78
C GLU A 80 3.07 11.23 3.97
N ASP A 81 3.19 11.25 2.64
CA ASP A 81 2.14 11.58 1.69
C ASP A 81 1.61 10.33 0.98
N ASN A 82 0.52 10.48 0.22
CA ASN A 82 -0.02 9.37 -0.57
C ASN A 82 0.96 8.97 -1.69
N ASP A 83 1.48 7.77 -1.62
CA ASP A 83 2.47 7.22 -2.55
C ASP A 83 1.89 6.17 -3.49
N GLU A 84 2.61 5.91 -4.58
CA GLU A 84 2.36 4.75 -5.43
C GLU A 84 3.67 4.00 -5.65
N LEU A 85 3.75 2.80 -5.07
CA LEU A 85 4.93 1.94 -5.05
C LEU A 85 4.66 0.69 -5.88
N LEU A 86 5.44 0.51 -6.96
CA LEU A 86 5.25 -0.56 -7.95
C LEU A 86 6.50 -1.48 -8.02
N GLY A 87 6.40 -2.69 -7.47
CA GLY A 87 7.52 -3.64 -7.23
C GLY A 87 8.05 -4.41 -8.44
N HIS A 88 7.22 -4.72 -9.44
CA HIS A 88 7.59 -5.61 -10.56
C HIS A 88 7.77 -7.06 -10.11
N HIS A 89 8.57 -7.87 -10.82
CA HIS A 89 8.63 -9.34 -10.71
C HIS A 89 9.56 -9.89 -9.62
N GLY A 90 10.28 -9.03 -8.90
CA GLY A 90 11.25 -9.43 -7.88
C GLY A 90 10.59 -9.90 -6.59
N ASP A 91 11.37 -10.40 -5.63
CA ASP A 91 10.88 -10.58 -4.26
C ASP A 91 10.91 -9.22 -3.55
N ASP A 92 9.84 -8.43 -3.67
CA ASP A 92 9.86 -7.04 -3.25
C ASP A 92 9.35 -6.82 -1.82
N THR A 93 9.93 -5.83 -1.14
CA THR A 93 9.46 -5.37 0.16
C THR A 93 9.03 -3.91 0.09
N LEU A 94 7.73 -3.66 0.19
CA LEU A 94 7.14 -2.33 0.07
C LEU A 94 6.52 -1.91 1.41
N TYR A 95 6.86 -0.71 1.86
CA TYR A 95 6.25 -0.04 3.01
C TYR A 95 5.61 1.26 2.52
N GLY A 96 4.31 1.43 2.68
CA GLY A 96 3.59 2.67 2.33
C GLY A 96 4.10 3.82 3.19
N GLY A 97 3.99 3.65 4.50
CA GLY A 97 4.32 4.70 5.45
C GLY A 97 3.04 5.39 5.93
N PRO A 98 3.11 6.62 6.45
CA PRO A 98 1.92 7.41 6.65
C PRO A 98 1.33 7.87 5.32
N GLY A 99 0.02 7.81 5.14
CA GLY A 99 -0.59 8.32 3.92
C GLY A 99 -1.86 7.60 3.53
N LYS A 100 -2.10 7.54 2.23
CA LYS A 100 -3.06 6.62 1.63
C LYS A 100 -2.33 6.11 0.42
N ASP A 101 -1.75 4.94 0.56
CA ASP A 101 -0.76 4.49 -0.38
C ASP A 101 -1.34 3.45 -1.32
N VAL A 102 -0.74 3.36 -2.49
CA VAL A 102 -1.01 2.33 -3.46
C VAL A 102 0.23 1.44 -3.54
N LEU A 103 0.12 0.23 -2.99
CA LEU A 103 1.17 -0.77 -3.05
C LEU A 103 0.78 -1.84 -4.05
N TRP A 104 1.61 -2.04 -5.06
CA TRP A 104 1.42 -3.05 -6.08
C TRP A 104 2.72 -3.85 -6.22
N GLY A 105 2.68 -5.15 -5.92
CA GLY A 105 3.82 -6.06 -6.17
C GLY A 105 4.10 -6.15 -7.67
N ASP A 106 3.47 -7.11 -8.36
CA ASP A 106 3.67 -7.21 -9.82
C ASP A 106 2.63 -6.43 -10.65
N TRP A 107 3.04 -5.30 -11.24
CA TRP A 107 2.17 -4.42 -12.04
C TRP A 107 2.16 -4.72 -13.55
N GLU A 108 2.99 -5.63 -14.03
CA GLU A 108 3.03 -6.03 -15.45
C GLU A 108 1.98 -7.10 -15.81
N LYS A 109 1.88 -7.41 -17.12
CA LYS A 109 0.86 -8.35 -17.64
C LYS A 109 1.26 -9.83 -17.50
N ASP A 110 2.56 -10.12 -17.56
CA ASP A 110 3.11 -11.49 -17.61
C ASP A 110 3.83 -11.80 -16.28
N ASN A 111 3.08 -11.73 -15.18
CA ASN A 111 3.67 -11.89 -13.86
C ASN A 111 4.07 -13.36 -13.62
N PRO A 112 5.29 -13.62 -13.13
CA PRO A 112 5.66 -14.95 -12.68
C PRO A 112 4.83 -15.34 -11.45
N SER A 113 5.04 -16.55 -10.95
CA SER A 113 4.34 -17.04 -9.76
C SER A 113 5.27 -17.64 -8.71
N ASN A 114 6.57 -17.37 -8.80
CA ASN A 114 7.60 -17.86 -7.89
C ASN A 114 8.11 -16.80 -6.91
N GLN A 115 7.72 -15.55 -7.11
CA GLN A 115 8.07 -14.42 -6.28
C GLN A 115 7.39 -14.46 -4.90
N THR A 116 8.00 -13.77 -3.94
CA THR A 116 7.55 -13.65 -2.57
C THR A 116 7.59 -12.20 -2.10
N ASP A 117 6.46 -11.51 -2.20
CA ASP A 117 6.38 -10.10 -1.78
C ASP A 117 6.00 -9.92 -0.32
N VAL A 118 6.49 -8.83 0.27
CA VAL A 118 6.02 -8.29 1.53
C VAL A 118 5.52 -6.88 1.31
N MET A 119 4.25 -6.62 1.61
CA MET A 119 3.67 -5.27 1.51
C MET A 119 3.04 -4.87 2.82
N ARG A 120 3.35 -3.65 3.27
CA ARG A 120 2.87 -3.06 4.52
C ARG A 120 2.32 -1.68 4.20
N GLY A 121 1.01 -1.47 4.38
CA GLY A 121 0.40 -0.15 4.22
C GLY A 121 0.93 0.82 5.27
N GLU A 122 0.97 0.38 6.53
CA GLU A 122 1.33 1.16 7.72
C GLU A 122 0.17 2.10 8.14
N ASP A 123 0.37 3.40 8.27
CA ASP A 123 -0.67 4.32 8.79
C ASP A 123 -1.42 4.93 7.60
N GLY A 124 -2.65 4.52 7.33
CA GLY A 124 -3.32 5.01 6.15
C GLY A 124 -4.61 4.30 5.79
N ASN A 125 -5.29 4.80 4.76
CA ASN A 125 -6.31 3.98 4.10
C ASN A 125 -5.69 3.48 2.79
N ASP A 126 -5.03 2.34 2.87
CA ASP A 126 -4.14 1.90 1.81
C ASP A 126 -4.85 0.97 0.82
N PHE A 127 -4.34 0.96 -0.41
CA PHE A 127 -4.74 0.02 -1.44
C PHE A 127 -3.58 -0.91 -1.73
N ILE A 128 -3.76 -2.21 -1.46
CA ILE A 128 -2.71 -3.21 -1.64
C ILE A 128 -3.14 -4.25 -2.67
N TYR A 129 -2.33 -4.44 -3.71
CA TYR A 129 -2.53 -5.42 -4.76
C TYR A 129 -1.27 -6.30 -4.94
N PRO A 130 -1.27 -7.53 -4.38
CA PRO A 130 -0.11 -8.42 -4.43
C PRO A 130 0.14 -9.12 -5.77
N SER A 131 -0.84 -9.18 -6.67
CA SER A 131 -0.72 -10.00 -7.89
C SER A 131 -0.44 -11.49 -7.59
N HIS A 132 0.53 -12.13 -8.27
CA HIS A 132 0.78 -13.58 -8.24
C HIS A 132 1.85 -13.94 -7.21
N GLY A 133 2.20 -15.22 -7.06
CA GLY A 133 3.27 -15.63 -6.14
C GLY A 133 2.81 -15.82 -4.70
N LYS A 134 3.77 -15.75 -3.76
CA LYS A 134 3.57 -15.99 -2.33
C LYS A 134 3.71 -14.69 -1.54
N ASN A 135 2.60 -14.04 -1.22
CA ASN A 135 2.64 -12.67 -0.71
C ASN A 135 2.16 -12.56 0.73
N ASN A 136 2.82 -11.71 1.51
CA ASN A 136 2.39 -11.34 2.85
C ASN A 136 2.01 -9.87 2.88
N MET A 137 0.73 -9.60 3.16
CA MET A 137 0.21 -8.24 3.21
C MET A 137 -0.23 -7.90 4.62
N TYR A 138 0.16 -6.70 5.04
CA TYR A 138 -0.24 -6.08 6.30
C TYR A 138 -0.88 -4.74 5.95
N GLY A 139 -2.17 -4.55 6.25
CA GLY A 139 -2.86 -3.28 6.04
C GLY A 139 -2.24 -2.22 6.92
N GLY A 140 -2.44 -2.37 8.23
CA GLY A 140 -1.89 -1.45 9.22
C GLY A 140 -3.02 -0.66 9.87
N ALA A 141 -2.78 0.58 10.26
CA ALA A 141 -3.79 1.40 10.88
C ALA A 141 -4.62 2.14 9.84
N GLY A 142 -5.93 1.93 9.82
CA GLY A 142 -6.86 2.74 9.06
C GLY A 142 -8.01 1.97 8.45
N ASN A 143 -8.30 2.15 7.17
CA ASN A 143 -9.36 1.40 6.49
C ASN A 143 -8.84 0.94 5.14
N ASP A 144 -8.24 -0.24 5.15
CA ASP A 144 -7.44 -0.72 4.05
C ASP A 144 -8.25 -1.55 3.07
N ARG A 145 -7.76 -1.57 1.84
CA ARG A 145 -8.36 -2.31 0.73
C ARG A 145 -7.32 -3.22 0.11
N ILE A 146 -7.39 -4.51 0.44
CA ILE A 146 -6.47 -5.53 -0.04
C ILE A 146 -7.17 -6.40 -1.08
N ILE A 147 -6.68 -6.40 -2.32
CA ILE A 147 -7.29 -7.10 -3.46
C ILE A 147 -6.33 -8.15 -3.99
N ALA A 148 -6.52 -9.40 -3.60
CA ALA A 148 -5.60 -10.50 -3.85
C ALA A 148 -6.27 -11.63 -4.67
N TYR A 149 -6.37 -11.43 -5.99
CA TYR A 149 -7.04 -12.39 -6.89
C TYR A 149 -6.19 -13.61 -7.27
N TYR A 150 -4.87 -13.50 -7.19
CA TYR A 150 -3.92 -14.53 -7.58
C TYR A 150 -2.97 -14.81 -6.43
N GLY A 151 -2.20 -15.89 -6.52
CA GLY A 151 -1.22 -16.22 -5.50
C GLY A 151 -1.80 -16.77 -4.20
N HIS A 152 -0.95 -16.86 -3.19
CA HIS A 152 -1.26 -17.42 -1.87
C HIS A 152 -0.40 -16.74 -0.80
N GLY A 153 -0.73 -16.92 0.49
CA GLY A 153 0.05 -16.36 1.58
C GLY A 153 -0.78 -15.88 2.76
N LEU A 154 -0.46 -14.71 3.30
CA LEU A 154 -1.11 -14.11 4.47
C LEU A 154 -1.66 -12.73 4.14
N ILE A 155 -2.92 -12.48 4.50
CA ILE A 155 -3.51 -11.14 4.60
C ILE A 155 -3.82 -10.87 6.06
N ASP A 156 -3.24 -9.82 6.60
CA ASP A 156 -3.55 -9.28 7.92
C ASP A 156 -3.97 -7.82 7.75
N CYS A 157 -5.25 -7.50 7.86
CA CYS A 157 -5.67 -6.11 7.67
C CYS A 157 -5.19 -5.17 8.79
N GLY A 158 -4.82 -5.70 9.96
CA GLY A 158 -4.36 -4.86 11.06
C GLY A 158 -5.49 -4.08 11.74
N PRO A 159 -5.17 -3.01 12.48
CA PRO A 159 -6.17 -2.18 13.16
C PRO A 159 -6.95 -1.26 12.20
N GLY A 160 -8.21 -1.61 11.96
CA GLY A 160 -9.15 -0.73 11.27
C GLY A 160 -10.58 -0.89 11.75
N LYS A 161 -11.52 -0.23 11.07
CA LYS A 161 -12.96 -0.44 11.33
C LYS A 161 -13.74 -0.84 10.08
N LYS A 162 -13.12 -0.75 8.91
CA LYS A 162 -13.76 -0.97 7.61
C LYS A 162 -12.81 -1.60 6.61
N ASP A 163 -11.82 -2.33 7.10
CA ASP A 163 -10.87 -3.04 6.27
C ASP A 163 -11.60 -4.06 5.40
N TYR A 164 -11.13 -4.13 4.17
CA TYR A 164 -11.72 -4.93 3.12
C TYR A 164 -10.65 -5.76 2.44
N ALA A 165 -10.79 -7.09 2.56
CA ALA A 165 -10.00 -8.03 1.80
C ALA A 165 -10.87 -8.71 0.73
N GLN A 166 -10.36 -8.82 -0.49
CA GLN A 166 -11.01 -9.58 -1.55
C GLN A 166 -10.03 -10.61 -2.09
N THR A 167 -10.38 -11.89 -2.00
CA THR A 167 -9.53 -12.99 -2.50
C THR A 167 -10.25 -13.81 -3.56
N ARG A 168 -9.52 -14.65 -4.29
CA ARG A 168 -10.17 -15.76 -5.02
C ARG A 168 -10.65 -16.83 -4.04
N TRP A 169 -11.64 -17.62 -4.47
CA TRP A 169 -12.05 -18.82 -3.76
C TRP A 169 -11.43 -20.06 -4.42
N GLN A 170 -10.29 -20.52 -3.90
CA GLN A 170 -9.75 -21.87 -4.09
C GLN A 170 -9.22 -22.44 -2.77
N ARG A 171 -9.04 -23.77 -2.70
CA ARG A 171 -8.31 -24.39 -1.58
C ARG A 171 -6.84 -23.99 -1.77
N ASP A 172 -6.23 -23.45 -0.71
CA ASP A 172 -4.82 -23.03 -0.61
C ASP A 172 -4.48 -21.58 -1.03
N ASP A 173 -5.48 -20.69 -1.16
CA ASP A 173 -5.26 -19.24 -1.31
C ASP A 173 -4.83 -18.58 0.03
N TYR A 174 -4.97 -17.25 0.14
CA TYR A 174 -4.61 -16.48 1.32
C TYR A 174 -5.31 -16.90 2.61
N ARG A 175 -4.52 -17.01 3.68
CA ARG A 175 -5.02 -16.97 5.06
C ARG A 175 -5.32 -15.52 5.41
N VAL A 176 -6.59 -15.20 5.66
CA VAL A 176 -7.04 -13.84 5.96
C VAL A 176 -7.38 -13.72 7.43
N ARG A 177 -6.92 -12.65 8.08
CA ARG A 177 -7.26 -12.31 9.47
C ARG A 177 -7.38 -10.81 9.68
N ASN A 178 -8.02 -10.42 10.78
CA ASN A 178 -8.16 -9.03 11.23
C ASN A 178 -8.84 -8.09 10.22
N CYS A 179 -9.61 -8.60 9.26
CA CYS A 179 -10.34 -7.78 8.30
C CYS A 179 -11.83 -7.74 8.67
N GLU A 180 -12.47 -6.55 8.70
CA GLU A 180 -13.91 -6.47 8.98
C GLU A 180 -14.77 -7.04 7.86
N ARG A 181 -14.28 -6.99 6.62
CA ARG A 181 -15.01 -7.46 5.45
C ARG A 181 -14.10 -8.29 4.56
N VAL A 182 -14.41 -9.57 4.45
CA VAL A 182 -13.78 -10.46 3.47
C VAL A 182 -14.79 -10.80 2.38
N ARG A 183 -14.35 -10.72 1.12
CA ARG A 183 -15.13 -11.16 -0.05
C ARG A 183 -14.34 -12.14 -0.88
N HIS A 184 -15.05 -12.99 -1.59
CA HIS A 184 -14.44 -13.98 -2.47
C HIS A 184 -14.96 -13.90 -3.90
N PHE A 185 -14.04 -13.97 -4.85
CA PHE A 185 -14.37 -14.13 -6.26
C PHE A 185 -14.43 -15.63 -6.62
N CYS A 186 -15.61 -16.11 -7.02
CA CYS A 186 -15.79 -17.38 -7.70
C CYS A 186 -15.49 -17.23 -9.21
N ALA A 187 -14.68 -18.13 -9.76
CA ALA A 187 -14.38 -18.17 -11.21
C ALA A 187 -15.63 -18.27 -12.10
N TYR A 188 -16.76 -18.77 -11.57
CA TYR A 188 -18.06 -18.82 -12.23
C TYR A 188 -19.16 -18.35 -11.27
N GLY A 189 -20.04 -17.44 -11.72
CA GLY A 189 -21.23 -17.01 -10.97
C GLY A 189 -21.05 -15.87 -9.95
N SER A 190 -19.87 -15.25 -9.88
CA SER A 190 -19.68 -14.03 -9.08
C SER A 190 -20.51 -12.89 -9.63
N LYS A 191 -21.29 -12.23 -8.77
CA LYS A 191 -21.79 -10.88 -9.07
C LYS A 191 -20.58 -9.93 -9.25
N PRO A 192 -20.71 -8.80 -9.97
CA PRO A 192 -19.60 -7.84 -10.22
C PRO A 192 -18.90 -7.31 -8.96
N ASN A 193 -19.52 -7.48 -7.79
CA ASN A 193 -19.06 -7.07 -6.48
C ASN A 193 -18.43 -8.21 -5.65
N GLY A 194 -18.26 -9.43 -6.19
CA GLY A 194 -17.55 -10.55 -5.54
C GLY A 194 -18.34 -11.25 -4.43
N ASP A 195 -19.63 -11.51 -4.62
CA ASP A 195 -20.54 -11.99 -3.57
C ASP A 195 -20.60 -13.52 -3.38
N CYS A 196 -19.47 -14.23 -3.35
CA CYS A 196 -19.45 -15.62 -2.90
C CYS A 196 -19.01 -15.72 -1.43
N LYS A 197 -19.92 -16.06 -0.50
CA LYS A 197 -19.57 -16.31 0.91
C LYS A 197 -19.16 -17.77 1.10
N LYS A 198 -18.08 -18.03 1.86
CA LYS A 198 -17.69 -19.41 2.23
C LYS A 198 -18.82 -20.10 3.03
N PRO A 199 -19.02 -21.42 2.89
CA PRO A 199 -19.91 -22.14 3.80
C PRO A 199 -19.35 -22.00 5.23
N GLY A 200 -20.15 -21.43 6.13
CA GLY A 200 -19.76 -21.17 7.52
C GLY A 200 -19.36 -19.73 7.85
N GLU A 201 -19.29 -18.83 6.87
CA GLU A 201 -19.03 -17.40 7.13
C GLU A 201 -20.35 -16.67 7.43
N SER A 202 -20.71 -16.59 8.72
CA SER A 202 -21.88 -15.83 9.18
C SER A 202 -21.62 -14.32 9.09
N ALA A 203 -22.62 -13.58 8.62
CA ALA A 203 -22.57 -12.12 8.55
C ALA A 203 -22.26 -11.52 9.93
N PHE A 204 -21.22 -10.69 10.01
CA PHE A 204 -20.97 -9.74 11.09
C PHE A 204 -20.98 -10.32 12.52
N ALA A 205 -19.79 -10.56 13.09
CA ALA A 205 -19.58 -10.27 14.50
C ALA A 205 -19.47 -8.74 14.64
N THR A 206 -20.60 -8.07 14.81
CA THR A 206 -20.62 -6.70 15.30
C THR A 206 -20.03 -6.70 16.72
N LEU A 207 -19.02 -5.86 16.95
CA LEU A 207 -18.38 -5.61 18.24
C LEU A 207 -19.37 -5.52 19.41
N GLY A 208 -19.04 -6.14 20.55
CA GLY A 208 -19.63 -5.75 21.84
C GLY A 208 -19.58 -6.78 22.96
N ARG A 209 -18.43 -6.87 23.66
CA ARG A 209 -18.27 -6.74 25.13
C ARG A 209 -16.97 -7.39 25.59
N TYR A 210 -15.98 -6.54 25.85
CA TYR A 210 -15.11 -6.75 27.01
C TYR A 210 -16.01 -6.59 28.24
N ASP A 211 -16.18 -7.65 29.02
CA ASP A 211 -16.51 -7.55 30.44
C ASP A 211 -15.59 -8.53 31.17
N ALA A 212 -14.53 -7.96 31.74
CA ALA A 212 -13.81 -8.58 32.83
C ALA A 212 -14.62 -8.31 34.11
N SER A 213 -15.44 -9.26 34.51
CA SER A 213 -15.92 -9.33 35.89
C SER A 213 -15.90 -10.78 36.37
N GLN A 214 -14.91 -11.03 37.23
CA GLN A 214 -14.90 -11.95 38.35
C GLN A 214 -15.50 -13.35 38.15
N THR A 215 -14.65 -14.36 38.23
CA THR A 215 -14.48 -15.13 39.48
C THR A 215 -13.24 -16.01 39.38
N ASP A 216 -12.27 -15.73 40.25
CA ASP A 216 -11.40 -16.74 40.82
C ASP A 216 -12.21 -17.89 41.43
N LEU A 217 -11.52 -19.02 41.61
CA LEU A 217 -11.75 -20.12 42.57
C LEU A 217 -12.19 -21.47 41.96
N LEU A 218 -11.19 -22.36 41.89
CA LEU A 218 -11.15 -23.69 42.51
C LEU A 218 -12.33 -24.66 42.32
N ALA A 219 -12.04 -25.83 41.72
CA ALA A 219 -12.26 -27.20 42.26
C ALA A 219 -12.21 -28.22 41.09
N PHE A 220 -11.26 -29.16 41.02
CA PHE A 220 -11.19 -30.46 41.72
C PHE A 220 -12.48 -31.32 41.69
N LEU A 221 -12.40 -32.48 41.01
CA LEU A 221 -13.21 -33.72 41.12
C LEU A 221 -14.69 -33.58 40.66
N ALA A 222 -15.40 -34.58 40.10
CA ALA A 222 -15.33 -36.04 40.13
C ALA A 222 -15.99 -36.61 38.84
N VAL A 223 -15.59 -37.78 38.33
CA VAL A 223 -16.35 -39.04 38.36
C VAL A 223 -17.88 -38.86 38.28
N TRP A 224 -18.48 -39.19 37.14
CA TRP A 224 -19.29 -40.39 36.88
C TRP A 224 -19.40 -40.60 35.36
#